data_AF-A0A7K2WIK8-F1
#
_entry.id   AF-A0A7K2WIK8-F1
#
_cell.length_a   1.000
_cell.length_b   1.000
_cell.length_c   1.000
_cell.angle_alpha   90.00
_cell.angle_beta   90.00
_cell.angle_gamma   90.00
#
_symmetry.space_group_name_H-M   'P 1'
#
loop_
_entity.id
_entity.type
_entity.pdbx_description
1 polymer ?
#
loop_
_entity_poly.entity_id
_entity_poly.type
_entity_poly.pdbx_seq_one_letter_code
_entity_poly.pdbx_strand_id
1 'polypeptide(L)'
;MGAEVPAGRDVLRRVVTGQRRDVLLASLLAAGHQGGEALVPVLVGVVIDRAVAEDDGGALGLWIGVLAVVYVGLSFSFRHGARLSERAAVVAAHQLRTALVARVLEPGG
;
A
#
# COMPACT_ATOMS: atom_id res chain seq x y z
N MET A 1 -14.53 33.58 27.43
CA MET A 1 -13.59 32.45 27.28
C MET A 1 -13.34 32.28 25.79
N GLY A 2 -12.19 32.77 25.31
CA GLY A 2 -11.86 32.72 23.88
C GLY A 2 -11.64 31.27 23.46
N ALA A 3 -12.45 30.77 22.54
CA ALA A 3 -12.18 29.51 21.89
C ALA A 3 -10.88 29.71 21.09
N GLU A 4 -9.79 29.08 21.52
CA GLU A 4 -8.56 29.03 20.73
C GLU A 4 -8.91 28.42 19.38
N VAL A 5 -8.91 29.24 18.33
CA VAL A 5 -9.10 28.78 16.95
C VAL A 5 -8.02 27.73 16.68
N PRO A 6 -8.40 26.48 16.36
CA PRO A 6 -7.42 25.42 16.15
C PRO A 6 -6.40 25.84 15.09
N ALA A 7 -5.12 25.89 15.47
CA ALA A 7 -4.06 26.27 14.55
C ALA A 7 -4.07 25.34 13.33
N GLY A 8 -3.79 25.85 12.12
CA GLY A 8 -3.81 25.05 10.88
C GLY A 8 -2.95 23.78 10.95
N ARG A 9 -1.90 23.80 11.79
CA ARG A 9 -1.06 22.65 12.12
C ARG A 9 -1.83 21.52 12.82
N ASP A 10 -2.78 21.82 13.69
CA ASP A 10 -3.58 20.81 14.41
C ASP A 10 -4.65 20.20 13.50
N VAL A 11 -5.18 20.97 12.55
CA VAL A 11 -6.05 20.46 11.48
C VAL A 11 -5.28 19.51 10.58
N LEU A 12 -4.10 19.92 10.09
CA LEU A 12 -3.20 19.07 9.28
C LEU A 12 -2.78 17.81 10.04
N ARG A 13 -2.38 17.95 11.31
CA ARG A 13 -1.98 16.81 12.15
C ARG A 13 -3.15 15.87 12.37
N ARG A 14 -4.36 16.36 12.63
CA ARG A 14 -5.56 15.52 12.81
C ARG A 14 -5.95 14.80 11.52
N VAL A 15 -5.86 15.45 10.36
CA VAL A 15 -6.10 14.82 9.05
C VAL A 15 -5.06 13.73 8.76
N VAL A 16 -3.76 14.04 8.92
CA VAL A 16 -2.68 13.07 8.68
C VAL A 16 -2.73 11.90 9.67
N THR A 17 -3.03 12.17 10.95
CA THR A 17 -3.14 11.11 11.97
C THR A 17 -4.42 10.28 11.85
N GLY A 18 -5.49 10.82 11.26
CA GLY A 18 -6.70 10.07 10.92
C GLY A 18 -6.47 9.06 9.78
N GLN A 19 -5.50 9.32 8.91
CA GLN A 19 -5.19 8.50 7.73
C GLN A 19 -4.14 7.41 7.95
N ARG A 20 -3.65 7.21 9.18
CA ARG A 20 -2.51 6.31 9.49
C ARG A 20 -2.68 4.89 8.96
N ARG A 21 -3.91 4.38 8.99
CA ARG A 21 -4.24 3.03 8.53
C ARG A 21 -4.04 2.89 7.03
N ASP A 22 -4.36 3.94 6.28
CA ASP A 22 -4.26 3.97 4.84
C ASP A 22 -2.82 4.20 4.39
N VAL A 23 -2.07 5.03 5.11
CA VAL A 23 -0.62 5.20 4.92
C VAL A 23 0.10 3.87 5.15
N LEU A 24 -0.23 3.14 6.23
CA LEU A 24 0.34 1.82 6.50
C LEU A 24 0.03 0.82 5.37
N LEU A 25 -1.21 0.82 4.86
CA LEU A 25 -1.61 -0.03 3.75
C LEU A 25 -0.90 0.34 2.45
N ALA A 26 -0.78 1.62 2.14
CA ALA A 26 -0.02 2.12 0.99
C ALA A 26 1.46 1.73 1.06
N SER A 27 2.08 1.85 2.23
CA SER A 27 3.46 1.44 2.46
C SER A 27 3.64 -0.08 2.34
N LEU A 28 2.71 -0.89 2.86
CA LEU A 28 2.75 -2.35 2.73
C LEU A 28 2.65 -2.81 1.28
N LEU A 29 1.82 -2.14 0.48
CA LEU A 29 1.70 -2.43 -0.96
C LEU A 29 2.97 -2.07 -1.73
N ALA A 30 3.51 -0.89 -1.47
CA ALA A 30 4.74 -0.43 -2.10
C ALA A 30 5.91 -1.37 -1.75
N ALA A 31 6.00 -1.77 -0.48
CA ALA A 31 6.96 -2.76 -0.03
C ALA A 31 6.75 -4.13 -0.69
N GLY A 32 5.50 -4.56 -0.88
CA GLY A 32 5.18 -5.79 -1.61
C GLY A 32 5.58 -5.74 -3.08
N HIS A 33 5.39 -4.61 -3.75
CA HIS A 33 5.79 -4.41 -5.15
C HIS A 33 7.32 -4.44 -5.30
N GLN A 34 8.05 -3.70 -4.45
CA GLN A 34 9.50 -3.72 -4.46
C GLN A 34 10.07 -5.08 -4.04
N GLY A 35 9.42 -5.76 -3.09
CA GLY A 35 9.77 -7.13 -2.73
C GLY A 35 9.58 -8.10 -3.91
N GLY A 36 8.55 -7.88 -4.73
CA GLY A 36 8.34 -8.62 -5.98
C GLY A 36 9.46 -8.39 -6.98
N GLU A 37 9.83 -7.14 -7.27
CA GLU A 37 10.96 -6.84 -8.16
C GLU A 37 12.28 -7.44 -7.65
N ALA A 38 12.52 -7.40 -6.33
CA ALA A 38 13.71 -7.98 -5.72
C ALA A 38 13.73 -9.52 -5.76
N LEU A 39 12.56 -10.18 -5.81
CA LEU A 39 12.44 -11.63 -5.90
C LEU A 39 12.64 -12.17 -7.32
N VAL A 40 12.44 -11.35 -8.36
CA VAL A 40 12.60 -11.77 -9.77
C VAL A 40 13.99 -12.35 -10.07
N PRO A 41 15.12 -11.70 -9.70
CA PRO A 41 16.45 -12.25 -9.95
C PRO A 41 16.71 -13.57 -9.21
N VAL A 42 16.17 -13.70 -8.00
CA VAL A 42 16.31 -14.92 -7.17
C VAL A 42 15.62 -16.10 -7.84
N LEU A 43 14.40 -15.88 -8.33
CA LEU A 43 13.64 -16.91 -9.04
C LEU A 43 14.30 -17.30 -10.36
N VAL A 44 14.82 -16.33 -11.10
CA VAL A 44 15.62 -16.59 -12.32
C VAL A 44 16.85 -17.44 -11.98
N GLY A 45 17.60 -17.08 -10.93
CA GLY A 45 18.79 -17.82 -10.51
C GLY A 45 18.48 -19.27 -10.11
N VAL A 46 17.41 -19.48 -9.33
CA VAL A 46 17.01 -20.83 -8.90
C VAL A 46 16.55 -21.71 -10.07
N VAL A 47 15.82 -21.16 -11.05
CA VAL A 47 15.42 -21.90 -12.26
C VAL A 47 16.66 -22.32 -13.07
N ILE A 48 17.66 -21.45 -13.19
CA ILE A 48 18.90 -21.80 -13.89
C ILE A 48 19.64 -22.91 -13.14
N ASP A 49 19.85 -22.76 -11.83
CA ASP A 49 20.61 -23.72 -11.02
C ASP A 49 19.96 -25.09 -10.90
N ARG A 50 18.63 -25.16 -10.76
CA ARG A 50 17.92 -26.42 -10.48
C ARG A 50 17.37 -27.11 -11.71
N ALA A 51 17.04 -26.35 -12.74
CA ALA A 51 16.27 -26.87 -13.86
C ALA A 51 17.12 -27.03 -15.13
N VAL A 52 18.14 -26.19 -15.30
CA VAL A 52 19.04 -26.28 -16.47
C VAL A 52 20.30 -27.07 -16.13
N ALA A 53 20.83 -26.96 -14.91
CA ALA A 53 22.07 -27.64 -14.54
C ALA A 53 21.89 -29.12 -14.14
N GLU A 54 20.72 -29.50 -13.60
CA GLU A 54 20.47 -30.87 -13.08
C GLU A 54 19.62 -31.76 -14.03
N ASP A 55 19.06 -31.23 -15.13
CA ASP A 55 18.13 -31.92 -16.07
C ASP A 55 16.93 -32.60 -15.38
N ASP A 56 16.54 -32.13 -14.19
CA ASP A 56 15.46 -32.70 -13.37
C ASP A 56 14.14 -31.91 -13.55
N GLY A 57 13.26 -32.45 -14.40
CA GLY A 57 11.94 -31.88 -14.66
C GLY A 57 10.98 -31.86 -13.46
N GLY A 58 11.20 -32.72 -12.45
CA GLY A 58 10.40 -32.73 -11.21
C GLY A 58 10.73 -31.55 -10.32
N ALA A 59 12.02 -31.24 -10.16
CA ALA A 59 12.48 -30.04 -9.45
C ALA A 59 12.01 -28.75 -10.15
N LEU A 60 12.02 -28.74 -11.48
CA LEU A 60 11.52 -27.65 -12.31
C LEU A 60 10.03 -27.36 -12.06
N GLY A 61 9.19 -28.41 -12.02
CA GLY A 61 7.77 -28.28 -11.72
C GLY A 61 7.48 -27.74 -10.32
N LEU A 62 8.23 -28.18 -9.30
CA LEU A 62 8.08 -27.69 -7.93
C LEU A 62 8.40 -26.20 -7.82
N TRP A 63 9.49 -25.75 -8.44
CA TRP A 63 9.89 -24.34 -8.42
C TRP A 63 8.93 -23.44 -9.21
N ILE A 64 8.35 -23.92 -10.33
CA ILE A 64 7.24 -23.23 -11.00
C ILE A 64 6.02 -23.10 -10.06
N GLY A 65 5.70 -24.15 -9.30
CA GLY A 65 4.62 -24.11 -8.31
C GLY A 65 4.87 -23.07 -7.22
N VAL A 66 6.07 -23.01 -6.66
CA VAL A 66 6.47 -22.00 -5.67
C VAL A 66 6.39 -20.59 -6.25
N LEU A 67 6.89 -20.39 -7.47
CA LEU A 67 6.81 -19.11 -8.18
C LEU A 67 5.36 -18.66 -8.39
N ALA A 68 4.48 -19.59 -8.79
CA ALA A 68 3.07 -19.31 -8.98
C ALA A 68 2.39 -18.87 -7.66
N VAL A 69 2.68 -19.55 -6.54
CA VAL A 69 2.16 -19.17 -5.22
C VAL A 69 2.61 -17.78 -4.80
N VAL A 70 3.88 -17.44 -5.01
CA VAL A 70 4.42 -16.10 -4.73
C VAL A 70 3.71 -15.04 -5.57
N TYR A 71 3.54 -15.28 -6.88
CA TYR A 71 2.90 -14.32 -7.78
C TYR A 71 1.42 -14.12 -7.46
N VAL A 72 0.72 -15.18 -7.06
CA VAL A 72 -0.67 -15.12 -6.60
C VAL A 72 -0.77 -14.30 -5.30
N GLY A 73 0.10 -14.55 -4.32
CA GLY A 73 0.16 -13.78 -3.08
C GLY A 73 0.40 -12.29 -3.32
N LEU A 74 1.35 -11.95 -4.20
CA LEU A 74 1.63 -10.57 -4.62
C LEU A 74 0.45 -9.93 -5.34
N SER A 75 -0.20 -10.65 -6.25
CA SER A 75 -1.39 -10.16 -6.99
C SER A 75 -2.56 -9.85 -6.06
N PHE A 76 -2.83 -10.73 -5.09
CA PHE A 76 -3.87 -10.50 -4.09
C PHE A 76 -3.53 -9.34 -3.17
N SER A 77 -2.27 -9.22 -2.73
CA SER A 77 -1.79 -8.11 -1.92
C SER A 77 -2.01 -6.78 -2.66
N PHE A 78 -1.49 -6.66 -3.89
CA PHE A 78 -1.64 -5.47 -4.74
C PHE A 78 -3.11 -5.07 -4.93
N ARG A 79 -3.96 -6.04 -5.29
CA ARG A 79 -5.38 -5.78 -5.56
C ARG A 79 -6.15 -5.29 -4.33
N HIS A 80 -5.90 -5.89 -3.17
CA HIS A 80 -6.58 -5.50 -1.94
C HIS A 80 -6.12 -4.14 -1.47
N GLY A 81 -4.82 -3.88 -1.49
CA GLY A 81 -4.34 -2.62 -1.02
C GLY A 81 -4.62 -1.45 -1.97
N ALA A 82 -4.64 -1.65 -3.29
CA ALA A 82 -5.06 -0.61 -4.24
C ALA A 82 -6.50 -0.13 -3.92
N ARG A 83 -7.41 -1.08 -3.65
CA ARG A 83 -8.80 -0.76 -3.26
C ARG A 83 -8.89 -0.03 -1.93
N LEU A 84 -8.06 -0.37 -0.96
CA LEU A 84 -8.05 0.28 0.35
C LEU A 84 -7.50 1.71 0.25
N SER A 85 -6.39 1.91 -0.48
CA SER A 85 -5.80 3.24 -0.71
C SER A 85 -6.72 4.19 -1.49
N GLU A 86 -7.48 3.68 -2.47
CA GLU A 86 -8.42 4.53 -3.20
C GLU A 86 -9.59 4.98 -2.31
N ARG A 87 -10.15 4.05 -1.53
CA ARG A 87 -11.21 4.37 -0.55
C ARG A 87 -10.74 5.40 0.48
N ALA A 88 -9.54 5.19 1.00
CA ALA A 88 -8.88 6.10 1.92
C ALA A 88 -8.79 7.53 1.37
N ALA A 89 -8.26 7.68 0.15
CA ALA A 89 -8.08 8.97 -0.49
C ALA A 89 -9.41 9.70 -0.68
N VAL A 90 -10.48 9.00 -1.07
CA VAL A 90 -11.82 9.58 -1.23
C VAL A 90 -12.37 10.06 0.12
N VAL A 91 -12.24 9.26 1.18
CA VAL A 91 -12.70 9.64 2.52
C VAL A 91 -11.91 10.82 3.07
N ALA A 92 -10.59 10.82 2.89
CA ALA A 92 -9.70 11.93 3.25
C ALA A 92 -10.13 13.23 2.58
N ALA A 93 -10.34 13.19 1.27
CA ALA A 93 -10.72 14.35 0.47
C ALA A 93 -12.09 14.87 0.87
N HIS A 94 -13.04 13.99 1.19
CA HIS A 94 -14.35 14.38 1.68
C HIS A 94 -14.26 15.06 3.04
N GLN A 95 -13.56 14.46 4.01
CA GLN A 95 -13.38 15.05 5.34
C GLN A 95 -12.68 16.41 5.28
N LEU A 96 -11.66 16.54 4.44
CA LEU A 96 -10.95 17.81 4.24
C LEU A 96 -11.87 18.88 3.67
N ARG A 97 -12.69 18.54 2.68
CA ARG A 97 -13.65 19.47 2.07
C ARG A 97 -14.69 19.93 3.10
N THR A 98 -15.24 19.01 3.88
CA THR A 98 -16.22 19.33 4.93
C THR A 98 -15.61 20.20 6.02
N ALA A 99 -14.38 19.90 6.46
CA ALA A 99 -13.67 20.71 7.46
C ALA A 99 -13.34 22.12 6.94
N LEU A 100 -12.93 22.24 5.67
CA LEU A 100 -12.67 23.54 5.03
C LEU A 100 -13.94 24.37 4.90
N VAL A 101 -15.05 23.77 4.45
CA VAL A 101 -16.35 24.47 4.33
C VAL A 101 -16.83 24.92 5.70
N ALA A 102 -16.75 24.07 6.72
CA ALA A 102 -17.14 24.42 8.08
C ALA A 102 -16.32 25.62 8.60
N ARG A 103 -15.00 25.61 8.37
CA ARG A 103 -14.12 26.71 8.77
C ARG A 103 -14.41 28.02 8.02
N VAL A 104 -14.63 27.96 6.70
CA VAL A 104 -14.98 29.14 5.89
C VAL A 104 -16.32 29.76 6.33
N LEU A 105 -17.24 28.94 6.85
CA LEU A 105 -18.54 29.39 7.35
C LEU A 105 -18.51 29.81 8.84
N GLU A 106 -17.40 29.60 9.56
CA GLU A 106 -17.29 30.09 10.94
C GLU A 106 -17.23 31.64 10.94
N PRO A 107 -17.94 32.33 11.86
CA PRO A 107 -18.02 33.80 11.89
C PRO A 107 -16.70 34.56 12.17
N GLY A 108 -15.53 33.93 12.01
CA GLY A 108 -14.21 34.52 12.21
C GLY A 108 -13.10 34.04 11.25
N GLY A 109 -13.36 33.02 10.40
CA GLY A 109 -12.38 32.44 9.46
C GLY A 109 -11.44 31.36 10.01
#